data_AF-A0A078MBP0-F1
#
_entry.id   AF-A0A078MBP0-F1
#
_cell.length_a   1.000
_cell.length_b   1.000
_cell.length_c   1.000
_cell.angle_alpha   90.00
_cell.angle_beta   90.00
_cell.angle_gamma   90.00
#
_symmetry.space_group_name_H-M   'P 1'
#
loop_
_entity.id
_entity.type
_entity.pdbx_description
1 polymer ?
#
loop_
_entity_poly.entity_id
_entity_poly.type
_entity_poly.pdbx_seq_one_letter_code
_entity_poly.pdbx_strand_id
1 'polypeptide(L)'
;MILFIIVGSVFFILSFVFGIHRKNLRENHIKPWNKALKYMRYTSLALILAGLLYVPEVQILKFGGWLFIFSLILYSSSLYLIFIKNRE
;
A
#
# COMPACT_ATOMS: atom_id res chain seq x y z
N MET A 1 1.15 17.88 -2.60
CA MET A 1 2.47 17.57 -3.18
C MET A 1 2.27 16.52 -4.26
N ILE A 2 2.71 16.80 -5.49
CA ILE A 2 2.57 15.87 -6.64
C ILE A 2 3.20 14.49 -6.33
N LEU A 3 4.32 14.46 -5.61
CA LEU A 3 4.99 13.22 -5.20
C LEU A 3 4.04 12.21 -4.53
N PHE A 4 3.18 12.66 -3.61
CA PHE A 4 2.27 11.77 -2.88
C PHE A 4 1.20 11.17 -3.81
N ILE A 5 0.73 11.95 -4.78
CA ILE A 5 -0.24 11.49 -5.78
C ILE A 5 0.40 10.42 -6.67
N ILE A 6 1.64 10.64 -7.12
CA ILE A 6 2.37 9.69 -7.96
C ILE A 6 2.61 8.39 -7.19
N VAL A 7 3.21 8.46 -5.99
CA VAL A 7 3.51 7.28 -5.19
C VAL A 7 2.24 6.52 -4.82
N GLY A 8 1.20 7.22 -4.37
CA GLY A 8 -0.08 6.61 -4.04
C GLY A 8 -0.73 5.92 -5.24
N SER A 9 -0.70 6.54 -6.42
CA SER A 9 -1.23 5.94 -7.65
C SER A 9 -0.49 4.66 -8.04
N VAL A 10 0.85 4.67 -7.98
CA VAL A 10 1.68 3.50 -8.28
C VAL A 10 1.38 2.34 -7.33
N PHE A 11 1.34 2.60 -6.02
CA PHE A 11 1.05 1.56 -5.03
C PHE A 11 -0.40 1.05 -5.11
N PHE A 12 -1.35 1.92 -5.47
CA PHE A 12 -2.73 1.51 -5.71
C PHE A 12 -2.81 0.51 -6.85
N ILE A 13 -2.20 0.81 -8.00
CA ILE A 13 -2.14 -0.11 -9.16
C ILE A 13 -1.44 -1.41 -8.77
N LEU A 14 -0.29 -1.32 -8.09
CA LEU A 14 0.50 -2.48 -7.67
C LEU A 14 -0.30 -3.43 -6.76
N SER A 15 -1.22 -2.90 -5.93
CA SER A 15 -2.11 -3.73 -5.11
C SER A 15 -3.08 -4.61 -5.93
N PHE A 16 -3.42 -4.23 -7.16
CA PHE A 16 -4.23 -5.09 -8.05
C PHE A 16 -3.37 -6.18 -8.67
N VAL A 17 -2.14 -5.85 -9.07
CA VAL A 17 -1.17 -6.83 -9.58
C VAL A 17 -0.86 -7.90 -8.53
N PHE A 18 -0.60 -7.51 -7.28
CA PHE A 18 -0.46 -8.46 -6.18
C PHE A 18 -1.76 -9.23 -5.91
N GLY A 19 -2.92 -8.61 -6.10
CA GLY A 19 -4.22 -9.28 -6.02
C GLY A 19 -4.31 -10.56 -6.87
N ILE A 20 -3.74 -10.55 -8.08
CA ILE A 20 -3.74 -11.69 -9.00
C ILE A 20 -2.93 -12.87 -8.45
N HIS A 21 -1.85 -12.59 -7.71
CA HIS A 21 -0.93 -13.59 -7.17
C HIS A 21 -1.53 -14.38 -5.98
N ARG A 22 -2.70 -13.96 -5.48
CA ARG A 22 -3.45 -14.65 -4.42
C ARG A 22 -3.69 -16.14 -4.72
N LYS A 23 -3.89 -16.49 -5.99
CA LYS A 23 -4.20 -17.87 -6.42
C LYS A 23 -3.03 -18.86 -6.25
N ASN A 24 -1.83 -18.36 -6.03
CA ASN A 24 -0.61 -19.17 -5.86
C ASN A 24 -0.27 -19.41 -4.37
N LEU A 25 -1.21 -19.15 -3.45
CA LEU A 25 -1.00 -19.21 -2.01
C LEU A 25 -1.87 -20.30 -1.39
N ARG A 26 -1.28 -21.05 -0.45
CA ARG A 26 -2.01 -21.99 0.42
C ARG A 26 -3.14 -21.31 1.18
N GLU A 27 -4.26 -22.01 1.41
CA GLU A 27 -5.48 -21.48 2.01
C GLU A 27 -5.26 -20.71 3.33
N ASN A 28 -4.35 -21.20 4.18
CA ASN A 28 -4.01 -20.61 5.48
C ASN A 28 -3.48 -19.18 5.39
N HIS A 29 -2.92 -18.78 4.25
CA HIS A 29 -2.28 -17.47 4.05
C HIS A 29 -3.11 -16.50 3.20
N ILE A 30 -4.25 -16.93 2.68
CA ILE A 30 -5.16 -16.07 1.90
C ILE A 30 -5.73 -14.93 2.76
N LYS A 31 -6.11 -15.23 4.02
CA LYS A 31 -6.65 -14.21 4.94
C LYS A 31 -5.64 -13.07 5.24
N PRO A 32 -4.41 -13.34 5.71
CA PRO A 32 -3.43 -12.28 5.96
C PRO A 32 -3.02 -11.56 4.66
N TRP A 33 -2.93 -12.26 3.54
CA TRP A 33 -2.68 -11.65 2.22
C TRP A 33 -3.74 -10.59 1.87
N ASN A 34 -5.02 -10.96 1.95
CA ASN A 34 -6.13 -10.05 1.65
C ASN A 34 -6.16 -8.85 2.61
N LYS A 35 -5.79 -9.06 3.88
CA LYS A 35 -5.69 -7.98 4.88
C LYS A 35 -4.59 -6.98 4.49
N ALA A 36 -3.39 -7.45 4.14
CA ALA A 36 -2.29 -6.58 3.70
C ALA A 36 -2.63 -5.84 2.40
N LEU A 37 -3.24 -6.51 1.41
CA LEU A 37 -3.73 -5.87 0.18
C LEU A 37 -4.76 -4.78 0.46
N LYS A 38 -5.72 -5.04 1.35
CA LYS A 38 -6.77 -4.08 1.73
C LYS A 38 -6.15 -2.83 2.35
N TYR A 39 -5.20 -2.97 3.27
CA TYR A 39 -4.51 -1.81 3.84
C TYR A 39 -3.66 -1.07 2.81
N MET A 40 -2.89 -1.78 1.98
CA MET A 40 -2.11 -1.16 0.91
C MET A 40 -2.99 -0.29 0.00
N ARG A 41 -4.20 -0.75 -0.35
CA ARG A 41 -5.19 0.03 -1.13
C ARG A 41 -5.64 1.30 -0.42
N TYR A 42 -6.14 1.19 0.82
CA TYR A 42 -6.67 2.34 1.54
C TYR A 42 -5.58 3.36 1.88
N THR A 43 -4.39 2.89 2.25
CA THR A 43 -3.24 3.79 2.51
C THR A 43 -2.80 4.49 1.23
N SER A 44 -2.85 3.81 0.08
CA SER A 44 -2.56 4.45 -1.22
C SER A 44 -3.56 5.56 -1.54
N LEU A 45 -4.86 5.30 -1.33
CA LEU A 45 -5.90 6.31 -1.50
C LEU A 45 -5.75 7.48 -0.52
N ALA A 46 -5.44 7.20 0.75
CA ALA A 46 -5.18 8.23 1.75
C ALA A 46 -3.96 9.10 1.37
N LEU A 47 -2.92 8.51 0.81
CA LEU A 47 -1.75 9.24 0.32
C LEU A 47 -2.08 10.13 -0.90
N ILE A 48 -2.91 9.64 -1.83
CA ILE A 48 -3.41 10.44 -2.95
C ILE A 48 -4.21 11.64 -2.42
N LEU A 49 -5.13 11.42 -1.48
CA LEU A 49 -5.92 12.48 -0.86
C LEU A 49 -5.03 13.48 -0.10
N ALA A 50 -4.02 13.01 0.64
CA ALA A 50 -3.04 13.88 1.30
C ALA A 50 -2.24 14.71 0.28
N GLY A 51 -1.98 14.17 -0.90
CA GLY A 51 -1.34 14.88 -2.00
C GLY A 51 -2.22 15.98 -2.61
N LEU A 52 -3.51 15.69 -2.81
CA LEU A 52 -4.53 16.60 -3.36
C LEU A 52 -4.88 17.74 -2.40
N LEU A 53 -5.00 17.44 -1.10
CA LEU A 53 -5.35 18.41 -0.05
C LEU A 53 -4.14 19.14 0.53
N TYR A 54 -2.96 18.94 -0.04
CA TYR A 54 -1.73 19.50 0.48
C TYR A 54 -1.68 21.02 0.34
N VAL A 55 -1.44 21.69 1.46
CA VAL A 55 -1.23 23.13 1.58
C VAL A 55 0.13 23.34 2.29
N PRO A 56 1.07 24.13 1.74
CA PRO A 56 2.44 24.27 2.27
C PRO A 56 2.52 24.61 3.76
N GLU A 57 1.59 25.41 4.24
CA GLU A 57 1.47 25.87 5.63
C GLU A 57 1.10 24.74 6.59
N VAL A 58 0.49 23.66 6.10
CA VAL A 58 0.00 22.52 6.89
C VAL A 58 1.06 21.42 6.94
N GLN A 59 2.06 21.59 7.81
CA GLN A 59 3.18 20.64 7.94
C GLN A 59 2.75 19.24 8.39
N ILE A 60 1.64 19.10 9.10
CA ILE A 60 1.14 17.78 9.55
C ILE A 60 0.75 16.89 8.38
N LEU A 61 0.26 17.45 7.27
CA LEU A 61 -0.07 16.70 6.06
C LEU A 61 1.19 16.16 5.37
N LYS A 62 2.29 16.93 5.44
CA LYS A 62 3.61 16.48 4.94
C LYS A 62 4.10 15.28 5.73
N PHE A 63 4.11 15.37 7.06
CA PHE A 63 4.52 14.27 7.94
C PHE A 63 3.62 13.04 7.78
N GLY A 64 2.30 13.24 7.76
CA GLY A 64 1.32 12.17 7.54
C GLY A 64 1.52 11.45 6.20
N GLY A 65 1.78 12.19 5.13
CA GLY A 65 2.10 11.61 3.82
C GLY A 65 3.35 10.73 3.85
N TRP A 66 4.42 11.15 4.55
CA TRP A 66 5.60 10.31 4.73
C TRP A 66 5.32 9.04 5.54
N LEU A 67 4.50 9.12 6.59
CA LEU A 67 4.07 7.94 7.36
C LEU A 67 3.22 6.97 6.53
N PHE A 68 2.39 7.48 5.62
CA PHE A 68 1.67 6.63 4.66
C PHE A 68 2.63 5.93 3.70
N ILE A 69 3.64 6.62 3.17
CA ILE A 69 4.68 5.98 2.33
C ILE A 69 5.41 4.88 3.11
N PHE A 70 5.83 5.16 4.34
CA PHE A 70 6.47 4.16 5.20
C PHE A 70 5.56 2.93 5.42
N SER A 71 4.27 3.15 5.69
CA SER A 71 3.30 2.07 5.84
C SER A 71 3.11 1.25 4.56
N LEU A 72 3.11 1.90 3.39
CA LEU A 72 3.04 1.22 2.09
C LEU A 72 4.22 0.29 1.86
N ILE A 73 5.44 0.70 2.26
CA ILE A 73 6.62 -0.17 2.23
C ILE A 73 6.38 -1.38 3.12
N LEU A 74 5.96 -1.20 4.38
CA LEU A 74 5.68 -2.31 5.29
C LEU A 74 4.64 -3.30 4.74
N TYR A 75 3.54 -2.81 4.16
CA TYR A 75 2.53 -3.69 3.55
C TYR A 75 3.07 -4.45 2.33
N SER A 76 3.85 -3.77 1.47
CA SER A 76 4.47 -4.42 0.31
C SER A 76 5.48 -5.51 0.72
N SER A 77 6.28 -5.25 1.75
CA SER A 77 7.21 -6.24 2.32
C SER A 77 6.46 -7.40 2.96
N SER A 78 5.36 -7.15 3.67
CA SER A 78 4.52 -8.21 4.24
C SER A 78 3.96 -9.13 3.15
N LEU A 79 3.46 -8.57 2.05
CA LEU A 79 3.02 -9.34 0.89
C LEU A 79 4.17 -10.17 0.31
N TYR A 80 5.34 -9.56 0.09
CA TYR A 80 6.50 -10.28 -0.41
C TYR A 80 6.90 -11.48 0.47
N LEU A 81 6.94 -11.29 1.80
CA LEU A 81 7.26 -12.34 2.76
C LEU A 81 6.21 -13.46 2.78
N ILE A 82 4.92 -13.12 2.72
CA ILE A 82 3.84 -14.11 2.65
C ILE A 82 3.96 -14.93 1.35
N PHE A 83 4.28 -14.28 0.24
CA PHE A 83 4.42 -14.93 -1.06
C PHE A 83 5.59 -15.92 -1.09
N ILE A 84 6.79 -15.48 -0.70
CA ILE A 84 7.99 -16.31 -0.81
C ILE A 84 7.96 -17.52 0.15
N LYS A 85 7.37 -17.37 1.33
CA LYS A 85 7.32 -18.42 2.34
C LYS A 85 6.26 -19.49 2.05
N ASN A 86 5.23 -19.15 1.27
CA ASN A 86 4.03 -19.98 1.11
C ASN A 86 3.61 -20.19 -0.34
N ARG A 87 4.55 -20.02 -1.28
CA ARG A 87 4.34 -20.41 -2.67
C ARG A 87 4.12 -21.92 -2.70
N GLU A 88 3.02 -22.34 -3.33
CA GLU A 88 2.81 -23.76 -3.64
C GLU A 88 3.84 -24.29 -4.63
#